data_AF-A0A933EH49-F1
#
_entry.id   AF-A0A933EH49-F1
#
_cell.length_a   1.000
_cell.length_b   1.000
_cell.length_c   1.000
_cell.angle_alpha   90.00
_cell.angle_beta   90.00
_cell.angle_gamma   90.00
#
_symmetry.space_group_name_H-M   'P 1'
#
loop_
_entity.id
_entity.type
_entity.pdbx_description
1 polymer ?
#
loop_
_entity_poly.entity_id
_entity_poly.type
_entity_poly.pdbx_seq_one_letter_code
_entity_poly.pdbx_strand_id
1 'polypeptide(L)' 'MVDDKTLDKLEEACAVCGEPLDTENVSICRICGRRFHMVWNTARQMDVPNCGRVQVDEMSLGLVFMCDTCCRERQLY' A
#
# COMPACT_ATOMS: atom_id res chain seq x y z
N MET A 1 20.61 10.71 32.02
CA MET A 1 19.17 10.57 31.72
C MET A 1 18.98 11.11 30.32
N VAL A 2 18.94 10.20 29.34
CA VAL A 2 18.53 10.51 27.96
C VAL A 2 17.39 9.55 27.71
N ASP A 3 16.18 10.07 27.62
CA ASP A 3 14.97 9.28 27.43
C ASP A 3 14.94 8.74 25.99
N ASP A 4 15.26 7.45 25.86
CA ASP A 4 15.43 6.66 24.62
C ASP A 4 14.09 6.33 23.91
N LYS A 5 13.04 7.16 24.03
CA LYS A 5 11.69 6.83 23.49
C LYS A 5 11.08 7.87 22.54
N THR A 6 11.91 8.70 21.93
CA THR A 6 11.55 9.49 20.75
C THR A 6 12.30 8.99 19.53
N LEU A 7 12.21 7.68 19.26
CA LEU A 7 12.47 7.17 17.92
C LEU A 7 11.26 7.50 17.07
N ASP A 8 11.39 8.59 16.33
CA ASP A 8 10.67 8.95 15.12
C ASP A 8 9.70 7.85 14.65
N LYS A 9 8.44 7.98 15.04
CA LYS A 9 7.35 7.37 14.30
C LYS A 9 7.22 8.17 13.01
N LEU A 10 8.21 8.05 12.12
CA LEU A 10 8.15 8.53 10.76
C LEU A 10 6.87 7.93 10.18
N GLU A 11 5.85 8.76 10.02
CA GLU A 11 4.62 8.36 9.36
C GLU A 11 5.02 7.84 7.98
N GLU A 12 4.91 6.53 7.80
CA GLU A 12 5.36 5.87 6.58
C GLU A 12 4.53 6.42 5.41
N ALA A 13 5.19 6.91 4.36
CA ALA A 13 4.52 7.52 3.23
C ALA A 13 4.13 6.46 2.18
N CYS A 14 3.01 6.69 1.50
CA CYS A 14 2.55 5.84 0.42
C CYS A 14 3.53 5.89 -0.75
N ALA A 15 3.97 4.73 -1.22
CA ALA A 15 4.93 4.65 -2.32
C ALA A 15 4.39 5.09 -3.69
N VAL A 16 3.10 5.42 -3.80
CA VAL A 16 2.43 5.83 -5.05
C VAL A 16 2.12 7.31 -5.05
N CYS A 17 1.44 7.83 -4.03
CA CYS A 17 1.05 9.24 -3.97
C CYS A 17 1.96 10.10 -3.09
N GLY A 18 2.81 9.51 -2.24
CA GLY A 18 3.67 10.24 -1.31
C GLY A 18 2.97 10.74 -0.04
N GLU A 19 1.65 10.64 0.04
CA GLU A 19 0.89 11.04 1.22
C GLU A 19 1.08 10.06 2.39
N PRO A 20 0.92 10.52 3.65
CA PRO A 20 1.01 9.66 4.83
C PRO A 20 0.07 8.46 4.76
N LEU A 21 0.55 7.29 5.18
CA LEU A 21 -0.26 6.10 5.34
C LEU A 21 -0.96 6.13 6.70
N ASP A 22 -2.25 5.82 6.70
CA ASP A 22 -2.92 5.43 7.94
C ASP A 22 -2.52 4.00 8.35
N THR A 23 -2.94 3.50 9.51
CA THR A 23 -2.58 2.14 9.95
C THR A 23 -3.53 1.05 9.45
N GLU A 24 -4.68 1.41 8.89
CA GLU A 24 -5.79 0.47 8.63
C GLU A 24 -5.97 0.17 7.14
N ASN A 25 -5.92 1.18 6.28
CA ASN A 25 -6.13 1.15 4.84
C ASN A 25 -4.78 1.08 4.09
N VAL A 26 -3.96 0.10 4.47
CA VAL A 26 -2.63 -0.11 3.88
C VAL A 26 -2.47 -1.54 3.41
N SER A 27 -1.76 -1.72 2.30
CA SER A 27 -1.27 -3.02 1.86
C SER A 27 0.19 -2.93 1.39
N ILE A 28 0.82 -4.09 1.18
CA ILE A 28 2.22 -4.22 0.74
C ILE A 28 2.23 -4.73 -0.69
N CYS A 29 2.95 -4.05 -1.58
CA CYS A 29 3.04 -4.47 -2.97
C CYS A 29 3.87 -5.75 -3.10
N ARG A 30 3.31 -6.78 -3.75
CA ARG A 30 4.00 -8.04 -4.02
C ARG A 30 5.28 -7.90 -4.84
N ILE A 31 5.37 -6.86 -5.69
CA ILE A 31 6.48 -6.61 -6.61
C ILE A 31 7.60 -5.80 -5.96
N CYS A 32 7.31 -4.57 -5.50
CA CYS A 32 8.33 -3.68 -4.97
C CYS A 32 8.51 -3.75 -3.44
N GLY A 33 7.63 -4.47 -2.73
CA GLY A 33 7.67 -4.61 -1.27
C GLY A 33 7.30 -3.36 -0.48
N ARG A 34 6.98 -2.24 -1.14
CA ARG A 34 6.61 -0.99 -0.47
C ARG A 34 5.13 -0.95 -0.12
N ARG A 35 4.79 -0.18 0.92
CA ARG A 35 3.41 0.06 1.36
C ARG A 35 2.69 1.12 0.52
N PHE A 36 1.39 0.95 0.39
CA PHE A 36 0.52 1.87 -0.34
C PHE A 36 -0.91 1.86 0.21
N HIS A 37 -1.69 2.92 -0.04
CA HIS A 37 -3.08 2.99 0.39
C HIS A 37 -3.95 1.95 -0.31
N MET A 38 -4.68 1.16 0.46
CA MET A 38 -5.64 0.17 -0.02
C MET A 38 -6.88 0.20 0.86
N VAL A 39 -8.03 0.56 0.27
CA VAL A 39 -9.30 0.61 1.00
C VAL A 39 -9.86 -0.80 1.18
N TRP A 40 -10.07 -1.22 2.42
CA TRP A 40 -10.60 -2.54 2.76
C TRP A 40 -12.12 -2.57 2.94
N ASN A 41 -12.73 -1.40 3.13
CA ASN A 41 -14.16 -1.27 3.38
C ASN A 41 -14.80 -0.30 2.38
N THR A 42 -15.64 -0.84 1.49
CA THR A 42 -16.39 -0.07 0.49
C THR A 42 -17.72 0.50 1.03
N ALA A 43 -18.15 0.07 2.22
CA ALA A 43 -19.43 0.47 2.83
C ALA A 43 -19.35 1.81 3.59
N ARG A 44 -18.15 2.32 3.85
CA ARG A 44 -17.95 3.70 4.30
C ARG A 44 -17.32 4.47 3.16
N GLN A 45 -17.88 5.64 2.83
CA GLN A 45 -17.19 6.67 2.05
C GLN A 45 -15.97 7.10 2.87
N MET A 46 -14.90 6.31 2.80
CA MET A 46 -13.61 6.66 3.35
C MET A 46 -12.97 7.54 2.29
N ASP A 47 -12.60 8.78 2.65
CA ASP A 47 -11.83 9.70 1.79
C ASP A 47 -10.37 9.22 1.58
N VAL A 48 -10.12 7.92 1.78
CA VAL A 48 -8.81 7.32 1.64
C VAL A 48 -8.59 6.97 0.17
N PRO A 49 -7.52 7.48 -0.47
CA PRO A 49 -7.21 7.13 -1.84
C PRO A 49 -6.95 5.63 -1.96
N ASN A 50 -7.29 5.04 -3.11
CA ASN A 50 -6.91 3.66 -3.42
C ASN A 50 -5.76 3.67 -4.42
N CYS A 51 -4.54 3.39 -3.95
CA CYS A 51 -3.29 3.50 -4.70
C CYS A 51 -2.81 2.16 -5.30
N GLY A 52 -3.66 1.15 -5.29
CA GLY A 52 -3.36 -0.13 -5.91
C GLY A 52 -4.58 -1.02 -6.09
N ARG A 53 -4.31 -2.29 -6.40
CA ARG A 53 -5.32 -3.25 -6.84
C ARG A 53 -5.01 -4.63 -6.31
N VAL A 54 -6.07 -5.43 -6.17
CA VAL A 54 -5.96 -6.87 -5.95
C VAL A 54 -5.90 -7.55 -7.32
N GLN A 55 -4.93 -8.44 -7.52
CA GLN A 55 -4.80 -9.27 -8.70
C GLN A 55 -4.75 -10.75 -8.32
N VAL A 56 -5.06 -11.61 -9.27
CA VAL A 56 -4.84 -13.06 -9.13
C VAL A 56 -3.44 -13.35 -9.66
N ASP A 57 -2.58 -13.94 -8.84
CA ASP A 57 -1.32 -14.51 -9.28
C ASP A 57 -1.57 -15.91 -9.84
N GLU A 58 -1.51 -16.06 -11.17
CA GLU A 58 -1.86 -17.31 -11.85
C GLU A 58 -0.94 -18.48 -11.48
N MET A 59 0.32 -18.20 -11.09
CA MET A 59 1.28 -19.24 -10.73
C MET A 59 0.99 -19.86 -9.37
N SER A 60 0.61 -19.03 -8.39
CA SER A 60 0.28 -19.49 -7.03
C SER A 60 -1.22 -19.67 -6.81
N LEU A 61 -2.06 -19.31 -7.78
CA LEU A 61 -3.53 -19.24 -7.67
C LEU A 61 -3.98 -18.44 -6.43
N GLY A 62 -3.20 -17.41 -6.08
CA GLY A 62 -3.40 -16.58 -4.90
C GLY A 62 -3.85 -15.17 -5.24
N LEU A 63 -4.45 -14.48 -4.26
CA LEU A 63 -4.71 -13.05 -4.35
C LEU A 63 -3.45 -12.29 -3.92
N VAL A 64 -2.99 -11.36 -4.75
CA VAL A 64 -1.86 -10.49 -4.47
C VAL A 64 -2.25 -9.02 -4.54
N PHE A 65 -1.60 -8.20 -3.72
CA PHE A 65 -1.78 -6.76 -3.72
C PHE A 65 -0.66 -6.11 -4.52
N MET A 66 -1.01 -5.22 -5.45
CA MET A 66 -0.05 -4.53 -6.30
C MET A 66 -0.33 -3.03 -6.32
N CYS A 67 0.71 -2.22 -6.11
CA CYS A 67 0.60 -0.77 -6.23
C CYS A 67 0.44 -0.37 -7.70
N ASP A 68 -0.22 0.75 -7.95
CA ASP A 68 -0.53 1.20 -9.31
C ASP A 68 0.72 1.48 -10.16
N THR A 69 1.85 1.85 -9.55
CA THR A 69 3.13 2.00 -10.25
C THR A 69 3.58 0.68 -10.86
N CYS A 70 3.67 -0.38 -10.05
CA CYS A 70 4.06 -1.70 -10.54
C CYS A 70 3.01 -2.35 -11.47
N CYS A 71 1.72 -2.01 -11.30
CA CYS A 71 0.67 -2.43 -12.23
C CYS A 71 0.91 -1.84 -13.62
N ARG A 72 1.16 -0.52 -13.73
CA ARG A 72 1.38 0.16 -15.02
C ARG A 72 2.62 -0.36 -15.75
N GLU A 73 3.71 -0.57 -15.02
CA GLU A 73 4.97 -1.08 -15.58
C GLU A 73 4.83 -2.50 -16.13
N ARG A 74 3.94 -3.32 -15.55
CA ARG A 74 3.69 -4.71 -15.99
C ARG A 74 2.60 -4.85 -17.05
N GLN A 75 1.84 -3.80 -17.33
CA GLN A 75 0.83 -3.76 -18.40
C GLN A 75 1.40 -3.37 -19.77
N LEU A 76 2.71 -3.14 -19.88
CA LEU A 76 3.40 -2.94 -21.16
C LEU A 76 3.68 -4.29 -21.82
N TYR A 77 2.63 -4.94 -22.34
CA TYR A 77 2.69 -5.98 -23.37
C TYR A 77 1.54 -5.81 -24.35
#